data_AF-A0A1D3L8T6-F1
#
_entry.id   AF-A0A1D3L8T6-F1
#
_cell.length_a   1.000
_cell.length_b   1.000
_cell.length_c   1.000
_cell.angle_alpha   90.00
_cell.angle_beta   90.00
_cell.angle_gamma   90.00
#
_symmetry.space_group_name_H-M   'P 1'
#
loop_
_entity.id
_entity.type
_entity.pdbx_description
1 polymer ?
#
loop_
_entity_poly.entity_id
_entity_poly.type
_entity_poly.pdbx_seq_one_letter_code
_entity_poly.pdbx_strand_id
1 'polypeptide(L)'
;VHVYNPNLVVICQHYKKKSGEPQKYFYALAAKAEISKDKTIIAMTSVNVTDGNNFSEGYKNPIIGVPNSFYAYINPEDYIASDKYKKVFVNLAGYLIEKKGDDLEVTYIESIEGHSSI
;
A
#
# COMPACT_ATOMS: atom_id res chain seq x y z
N VAL A 1 -2.70 1.33 -11.81
CA VAL A 1 -2.41 2.53 -10.98
C VAL A 1 -3.47 3.57 -11.28
N HIS A 2 -4.06 4.22 -10.27
CA HIS A 2 -5.04 5.29 -10.45
C HIS A 2 -4.56 6.57 -9.74
N VAL A 3 -4.41 7.67 -10.47
CA VAL A 3 -3.81 8.92 -9.99
C VAL A 3 -4.91 9.96 -9.76
N TYR A 4 -5.00 10.49 -8.54
CA TYR A 4 -5.91 11.60 -8.23
C TYR A 4 -5.22 12.94 -8.44
N ASN A 5 -3.98 13.05 -7.98
CA ASN A 5 -3.11 14.21 -8.17
C ASN A 5 -1.63 13.80 -7.96
N PRO A 6 -0.64 14.69 -8.16
CA PRO A 6 0.77 14.35 -8.00
C PRO A 6 1.19 13.84 -6.61
N ASN A 7 0.37 14.08 -5.60
CA ASN A 7 0.62 13.73 -4.20
C ASN A 7 -0.31 12.63 -3.68
N LEU A 8 -1.22 12.08 -4.50
CA LEU A 8 -2.20 11.09 -4.08
C LEU A 8 -2.53 10.09 -5.20
N VAL A 9 -2.22 8.83 -4.96
CA VAL A 9 -2.34 7.75 -5.96
C VAL A 9 -2.73 6.43 -5.30
N VAL A 10 -3.54 5.63 -5.99
CA VAL A 10 -3.74 4.21 -5.65
C VAL A 10 -2.77 3.37 -6.48
N ILE A 11 -1.94 2.63 -5.77
CA ILE A 11 -0.93 1.73 -6.33
C ILE A 11 -1.36 0.27 -6.19
N CYS A 12 -0.90 -0.56 -7.11
CA CYS A 12 -0.88 -2.01 -6.98
C CYS A 12 0.57 -2.44 -6.93
N GLN A 13 0.97 -3.15 -5.89
CA GLN A 13 2.34 -3.62 -5.74
C GLN A 13 2.36 -5.13 -5.55
N HIS A 14 3.33 -5.76 -6.21
CA HIS A 14 3.59 -7.19 -6.14
C HIS A 14 4.87 -7.45 -5.33
N TYR A 15 4.82 -8.43 -4.45
CA TYR A 15 6.01 -8.93 -3.77
C TYR A 15 6.76 -9.93 -4.64
N LYS A 16 8.09 -9.92 -4.54
CA LYS A 16 8.94 -10.94 -5.18
C LYS A 16 8.62 -12.30 -4.57
N LYS A 17 8.39 -13.28 -5.44
CA LYS A 17 8.08 -14.66 -5.08
C LYS A 17 9.32 -15.38 -4.53
N LYS A 18 9.18 -16.07 -3.39
CA LYS A 18 10.08 -17.17 -3.02
C LYS A 18 9.62 -18.44 -3.75
N SER A 19 10.54 -19.30 -4.18
CA SER A 19 10.20 -20.51 -4.94
C SER A 19 9.14 -21.34 -4.19
N GLY A 20 8.08 -21.77 -4.89
CA GLY A 20 6.98 -22.53 -4.31
C GLY A 20 5.85 -21.73 -3.63
N GLU A 21 6.02 -20.43 -3.36
CA GLU A 21 4.96 -19.60 -2.73
C GLU A 21 4.06 -18.89 -3.77
N PRO A 22 2.79 -18.58 -3.42
CA PRO A 22 1.96 -17.68 -4.23
C PRO A 22 2.54 -16.27 -4.22
N GLN A 23 2.44 -15.58 -5.34
CA GLN A 23 2.87 -14.19 -5.48
C GLN A 23 1.93 -13.29 -4.69
N LYS A 24 2.45 -12.58 -3.69
CA LYS A 24 1.63 -11.67 -2.89
C LYS A 24 1.45 -10.34 -3.61
N TYR A 25 0.29 -9.73 -3.46
CA TYR A 25 0.02 -8.40 -3.98
C TYR A 25 -0.88 -7.61 -3.03
N PHE A 26 -0.84 -6.28 -3.13
CA PHE A 26 -1.73 -5.41 -2.38
C PHE A 26 -2.10 -4.16 -3.17
N TYR A 27 -3.24 -3.59 -2.79
CA TYR A 27 -3.61 -2.24 -3.17
C TYR A 27 -3.45 -1.31 -1.97
N ALA A 28 -2.92 -0.13 -2.22
CA ALA A 28 -2.79 0.91 -1.21
C ALA A 28 -3.03 2.30 -1.80
N LEU A 29 -3.65 3.15 -1.00
CA LEU A 29 -3.65 4.59 -1.24
C LEU A 29 -2.33 5.14 -0.68
N ALA A 30 -1.52 5.74 -1.54
CA ALA A 30 -0.27 6.38 -1.19
C ALA A 30 -0.44 7.90 -1.29
N ALA A 31 -0.06 8.60 -0.22
CA ALA A 31 -0.10 10.05 -0.13
C ALA A 31 1.30 10.60 0.17
N LYS A 32 1.70 11.67 -0.52
CA LYS A 32 2.88 12.46 -0.23
C LYS A 32 2.46 13.75 0.47
N ALA A 33 3.07 14.05 1.62
CA ALA A 33 2.88 15.29 2.34
C ALA A 33 4.24 15.95 2.62
N GLU A 34 4.42 17.16 2.11
CA GLU A 34 5.57 18.00 2.46
C GLU A 34 5.24 18.73 3.76
N ILE A 35 5.92 18.33 4.85
CA ILE A 35 5.69 18.86 6.20
C ILE A 35 6.46 20.17 6.39
N SER A 36 7.65 20.24 5.78
CA SER A 36 8.46 21.44 5.66
C SER A 36 9.36 21.32 4.44
N LYS A 37 10.13 22.38 4.13
CA LYS A 37 11.13 22.38 3.06
C LYS A 37 12.09 21.18 3.11
N ASP A 38 12.40 20.71 4.31
CA ASP A 38 13.40 19.67 4.56
C ASP A 38 12.76 18.36 5.07
N LYS A 39 11.43 18.25 5.10
CA LYS A 39 10.73 17.08 5.65
C LYS A 39 9.54 16.68 4.79
N THR A 40 9.58 15.46 4.27
CA THR A 40 8.49 14.86 3.51
C THR A 40 8.09 13.52 4.11
N ILE A 41 6.78 13.26 4.15
CA ILE A 41 6.22 11.97 4.51
C ILE A 41 5.56 11.38 3.28
N ILE A 42 5.85 10.11 3.00
CA ILE A 42 5.07 9.28 2.08
C ILE A 42 4.39 8.23 2.94
N ALA A 43 3.08 8.27 3.05
CA ALA A 43 2.31 7.30 3.82
C ALA A 43 1.42 6.48 2.89
N MET A 44 1.28 5.19 3.18
CA MET A 44 0.41 4.30 2.44
C MET A 44 -0.35 3.34 3.36
N THR A 45 -1.60 3.07 2.98
CA THR A 45 -2.50 2.16 3.69
C THR A 45 -3.41 1.45 2.69
N SER A 46 -3.80 0.21 2.99
CA SER A 46 -4.75 -0.52 2.17
C SER A 46 -6.13 0.12 2.22
N VAL A 47 -6.75 0.19 1.04
CA VAL A 47 -8.11 0.71 0.86
C VAL A 47 -9.04 -0.42 0.41
N ASN A 48 -10.34 -0.19 0.53
CA ASN A 48 -11.32 -1.14 0.02
C ASN A 48 -11.29 -1.10 -1.51
N VAL A 49 -11.00 -2.25 -2.12
CA VAL A 49 -10.90 -2.39 -3.57
C VAL A 49 -11.73 -3.60 -4.00
N THR A 50 -12.59 -3.37 -4.99
CA THR A 50 -13.22 -4.44 -5.74
C THR A 50 -12.47 -4.65 -7.04
N ASP A 51 -11.91 -5.85 -7.18
CA ASP A 51 -11.09 -6.31 -8.31
C ASP A 51 -11.75 -7.51 -9.00
N GLY A 52 -13.09 -7.55 -9.07
CA GLY A 52 -13.86 -8.52 -9.85
C GLY A 52 -13.79 -10.00 -9.40
N ASN A 53 -12.86 -10.41 -8.53
CA ASN A 53 -12.72 -11.80 -8.09
C ASN A 53 -12.92 -12.03 -6.59
N ASN A 54 -12.60 -11.07 -5.71
CA ASN A 54 -12.95 -11.16 -4.29
C ASN A 54 -13.11 -9.75 -3.74
N PHE A 55 -14.35 -9.38 -3.39
CA PHE A 55 -14.63 -8.11 -2.72
C PHE A 55 -13.79 -8.06 -1.43
N SER A 56 -12.98 -7.02 -1.24
CA SER A 56 -12.24 -6.82 0.01
C SER A 56 -13.14 -6.28 1.14
N GLU A 57 -14.39 -6.74 1.19
CA GLU A 57 -15.31 -6.36 2.25
C GLU A 57 -14.81 -6.96 3.56
N GLY A 58 -14.51 -6.11 4.54
CA GLY A 58 -14.26 -6.53 5.91
C GLY A 58 -12.83 -6.46 6.41
N TYR A 59 -11.83 -6.09 5.59
CA TYR A 59 -10.51 -5.74 6.15
C TYR A 59 -10.64 -4.46 6.98
N LYS A 60 -10.41 -4.61 8.28
CA LYS A 60 -10.42 -3.51 9.25
C LYS A 60 -8.98 -3.24 9.67
N ASN A 61 -8.47 -2.09 9.25
CA ASN A 61 -7.12 -1.68 9.59
C ASN A 61 -6.96 -1.54 11.11
N PRO A 62 -6.00 -2.24 11.74
CA PRO A 62 -5.81 -2.20 13.19
C PRO A 62 -5.19 -0.89 13.69
N ILE A 63 -4.52 -0.13 12.81
CA ILE A 63 -3.83 1.13 13.14
C ILE A 63 -4.73 2.32 12.83
N ILE A 64 -5.35 2.32 11.66
CA ILE A 64 -6.25 3.38 11.22
C ILE A 64 -7.67 3.02 11.69
N GLY A 65 -8.04 3.49 12.88
CA GLY A 65 -9.33 3.19 13.52
C GLY A 65 -10.58 3.74 12.82
N VAL A 66 -10.43 4.34 11.62
CA VAL A 66 -11.53 4.84 10.81
C VAL A 66 -11.95 3.73 9.85
N PRO A 67 -13.25 3.43 9.70
CA PRO A 67 -13.71 2.53 8.65
C PRO A 67 -13.21 3.04 7.30
N ASN A 68 -12.62 2.16 6.47
CA ASN A 68 -12.11 2.46 5.14
C ASN A 68 -13.23 3.03 4.25
N SER A 69 -13.50 4.34 4.37
CA SER A 69 -14.49 5.08 3.58
C SER A 69 -14.03 5.29 2.14
N PHE A 70 -12.75 5.07 1.89
CA PHE A 70 -12.15 5.14 0.57
C PHE A 70 -12.33 3.81 -0.17
N TYR A 71 -13.06 3.88 -1.27
CA TYR A 71 -13.33 2.76 -2.17
C TYR A 71 -12.78 3.08 -3.56
N ALA A 72 -11.93 2.20 -4.08
CA ALA A 72 -11.43 2.30 -5.44
C ALA A 72 -11.92 1.10 -6.26
N TYR A 73 -12.52 1.38 -7.41
CA TYR A 73 -12.80 0.35 -8.41
C TYR A 73 -11.58 0.21 -9.31
N ILE A 74 -10.98 -0.97 -9.32
CA ILE A 74 -9.82 -1.28 -10.15
C ILE A 74 -10.22 -2.43 -11.05
N ASN A 75 -10.14 -2.22 -12.37
CA ASN A 75 -10.35 -3.32 -13.30
C ASN A 75 -9.25 -4.36 -13.05
N PRO A 76 -9.59 -5.60 -12.65
CA PRO A 76 -8.58 -6.60 -12.40
C PRO A 76 -7.74 -6.84 -13.65
N GLU A 77 -6.43 -6.85 -13.49
CA GLU A 77 -5.57 -7.40 -14.53
C GLU A 77 -5.79 -8.93 -14.57
N ASP A 78 -5.84 -9.52 -15.77
CA ASP A 78 -6.32 -10.89 -16.02
C ASP A 78 -5.63 -11.99 -15.18
N TYR A 79 -4.43 -11.73 -14.65
CA TYR A 79 -3.67 -12.70 -13.84
C TYR A 79 -4.14 -12.82 -12.38
N ILE A 80 -4.90 -11.84 -11.86
CA ILE A 80 -5.39 -11.82 -10.47
C ILE A 80 -6.44 -12.92 -10.25
N ALA A 81 -7.00 -13.49 -11.32
CA ALA A 81 -7.94 -14.61 -11.27
C ALA A 81 -7.32 -15.98 -10.96
N SER A 82 -5.99 -16.07 -10.82
CA SER A 82 -5.31 -17.34 -10.55
C SER A 82 -4.96 -17.50 -9.06
N ASP A 83 -5.10 -18.72 -8.56
CA ASP A 83 -4.62 -19.22 -7.25
C ASP A 83 -3.13 -18.95 -6.97
N LYS A 84 -2.39 -18.55 -8.01
CA LYS A 84 -1.00 -18.12 -7.96
C LYS A 84 -0.80 -16.79 -7.25
N TYR A 85 -1.85 -15.99 -7.04
CA TYR A 85 -1.76 -14.68 -6.40
C TYR A 85 -2.51 -14.61 -5.08
N LYS A 86 -1.86 -14.07 -4.04
CA LYS A 86 -2.45 -13.90 -2.71
C LYS A 86 -2.53 -12.42 -2.34
N LYS A 87 -3.74 -11.92 -2.13
CA LYS A 87 -3.97 -10.55 -1.64
C LYS A 87 -3.49 -10.42 -0.19
N VAL A 88 -2.78 -9.36 0.12
CA VAL A 88 -2.38 -8.95 1.48
C VAL A 88 -2.76 -7.49 1.74
N PHE A 89 -2.75 -7.07 3.00
CA PHE A 89 -3.20 -5.75 3.40
C PHE A 89 -2.13 -4.99 4.17
N VAL A 90 -1.90 -3.75 3.78
CA VAL A 90 -0.98 -2.82 4.45
C VAL A 90 -1.77 -2.07 5.52
N ASN A 91 -1.42 -2.30 6.79
CA ASN A 91 -1.98 -1.54 7.91
C ASN A 91 -1.42 -0.11 7.89
N LEU A 92 -0.10 0.01 7.74
CA LEU A 92 0.59 1.29 7.57
C LEU A 92 1.96 0.99 6.99
N ALA A 93 2.34 1.67 5.93
CA ALA A 93 3.72 1.69 5.48
C ALA A 93 4.08 3.09 5.00
N GLY A 94 5.38 3.38 4.90
CA GLY A 94 5.78 4.69 4.44
C GLY A 94 7.20 5.06 4.76
N TYR A 95 7.54 6.27 4.32
CA TYR A 95 8.85 6.87 4.47
C TYR A 95 8.71 8.22 5.14
N LEU A 96 9.56 8.48 6.13
CA LEU A 96 9.90 9.81 6.57
C LEU A 96 11.25 10.17 5.94
N ILE A 97 11.25 11.20 5.09
CA ILE A 97 12.42 11.67 4.37
C ILE A 97 12.78 13.03 4.93
N GLU A 98 13.97 13.13 5.53
CA GLU A 98 14.47 14.32 6.19
C GLU A 98 15.81 14.74 5.60
N LYS A 99 15.91 16.00 5.19
CA LYS A 99 17.19 16.62 4.85
C LYS A 99 17.81 17.19 6.14
N LYS A 100 19.03 16.76 6.45
CA LYS A 100 19.79 17.19 7.64
C LYS A 100 21.12 17.80 7.19
N GLY A 101 21.12 19.10 6.95
CA GLY A 101 22.29 19.78 6.38
C GLY A 101 22.57 19.28 4.96
N ASP A 102 23.73 18.67 4.76
CA ASP A 102 24.13 18.05 3.50
C ASP A 102 23.71 16.59 3.37
N ASP A 103 23.19 15.99 4.46
CA ASP A 103 22.78 14.59 4.50
C ASP A 103 21.27 14.41 4.24
N LEU A 104 20.90 13.18 3.83
CA LEU A 104 19.53 12.73 3.68
C LEU A 104 19.30 11.52 4.60
N GLU A 105 18.36 11.65 5.53
CA GLU A 105 17.91 10.55 6.38
C GLU A 105 16.56 10.03 5.89
N VAL A 106 16.46 8.72 5.73
CA VAL A 106 15.22 8.05 5.32
C VAL A 106 14.87 6.99 6.34
N THR A 107 13.76 7.21 7.06
CA THR A 107 13.18 6.21 7.95
C THR A 107 12.04 5.50 7.24
N TYR A 108 12.09 4.17 7.20
CA TYR A 108 11.02 3.33 6.66
C TYR A 108 10.28 2.63 7.79
N ILE A 109 8.95 2.60 7.70
CA ILE A 109 8.09 1.80 8.56
C ILE A 109 7.16 0.95 7.72
N GLU A 110 6.87 -0.26 8.20
CA GLU A 110 5.83 -1.09 7.61
C GLU A 110 5.15 -1.98 8.66
N SER A 111 3.85 -2.17 8.45
CA SER A 111 2.99 -3.10 9.15
C SER A 111 2.02 -3.67 8.12
N ILE A 112 2.18 -4.95 7.81
CA ILE A 112 1.45 -5.63 6.75
C ILE A 112 0.87 -6.92 7.33
N GLU A 113 -0.43 -7.13 7.17
CA GLU A 113 -1.09 -8.36 7.57
C GLU A 113 -0.83 -9.49 6.55
N GLY A 114 -0.42 -10.66 7.04
CA GLY A 114 -0.10 -11.81 6.18
C GLY A 114 1.27 -11.72 5.49
N HIS A 115 2.10 -10.73 5.86
CA HIS A 115 3.49 -10.60 5.45
C HIS A 115 4.38 -10.44 6.69
N SER A 116 5.49 -11.18 6.72
CA SER A 116 6.52 -11.03 7.73
C SER A 116 7.74 -10.47 7.02
N SER A 117 8.12 -9.26 7.36
CA SER A 117 9.37 -8.66 6.92
C SER A 117 10.49 -9.13 7.84
N ILE A 118 11.65 -9.46 7.26
CA ILE A 118 12.91 -9.72 7.97
C ILE A 118 13.83 -8.55 7.66
#